data_AF-A0A850NLE1-F1
#
_entry.id   AF-A0A850NLE1-F1
#
_cell.length_a   1.000
_cell.length_b   1.000
_cell.length_c   1.000
_cell.angle_alpha   90.00
_cell.angle_beta   90.00
_cell.angle_gamma   90.00
#
_symmetry.space_group_name_H-M   'P 1'
#
loop_
_entity.id
_entity.type
_entity.pdbx_description
1 polymer ?
#
loop_
_entity_poly.entity_id
_entity_poly.type
_entity_poly.pdbx_seq_one_letter_code
_entity_poly.pdbx_strand_id
1 'polypeptide(L)'
;MKHIATYEIHDTFRITGRGIVFSGNILDGEFLTGDLIKFDFNGQILERRIKGIDAGMRVAKGKPNVGIMIETINESEISDLRNWEPNQAIAKIFRSDE
;
A
#
# COMPACT_ATOMS: atom_id res chain seq x y z
N MET A 1 -17.25 -6.34 -5.82
CA MET A 1 -16.10 -5.47 -5.45
C MET A 1 -16.56 -4.60 -4.30
N LYS A 2 -16.22 -5.01 -3.09
CA LYS A 2 -16.65 -4.37 -1.85
C LYS A 2 -15.47 -3.61 -1.24
N HIS A 3 -15.68 -2.38 -0.79
CA HIS A 3 -14.71 -1.66 0.04
C HIS A 3 -14.65 -2.31 1.42
N ILE A 4 -13.46 -2.73 1.85
CA ILE A 4 -13.26 -3.54 3.07
C ILE A 4 -12.35 -2.88 4.10
N ALA A 5 -11.47 -1.97 3.68
CA ALA A 5 -10.50 -1.34 4.56
C ALA A 5 -10.00 0.00 4.02
N THR A 6 -9.49 0.83 4.92
CA THR A 6 -8.86 2.12 4.60
C THR A 6 -7.47 2.15 5.20
N TYR A 7 -6.49 2.58 4.39
CA TYR A 7 -5.09 2.59 4.76
C TYR A 7 -4.48 3.97 4.46
N GLU A 8 -3.71 4.50 5.40
CA GLU A 8 -3.01 5.78 5.27
C GLU A 8 -1.55 5.52 4.94
N ILE A 9 -1.10 5.93 3.74
CA ILE A 9 0.26 5.74 3.24
C ILE A 9 1.15 6.86 3.78
N HIS A 10 2.16 6.50 4.58
CA HIS A 10 3.09 7.45 5.20
C HIS A 10 4.38 7.58 4.41
N ASP A 11 4.90 6.47 3.92
CA ASP A 11 6.19 6.42 3.23
C ASP A 11 6.23 5.26 2.23
N THR A 12 7.14 5.32 1.27
CA THR A 12 7.38 4.24 0.31
C THR A 12 8.85 3.87 0.25
N PHE A 13 9.13 2.57 0.08
CA PHE A 13 10.50 2.13 -0.11
C PHE A 13 10.59 0.89 -0.97
N ARG A 14 11.71 0.77 -1.69
CA ARG A 14 12.00 -0.39 -2.54
C ARG A 14 12.70 -1.47 -1.74
N ILE A 15 12.24 -2.71 -1.88
CA ILE A 15 13.00 -3.90 -1.50
C ILE A 15 13.59 -4.51 -2.77
N THR A 16 14.92 -4.59 -2.82
CA THR A 16 15.67 -5.17 -3.96
C THR A 16 15.16 -6.56 -4.30
N GLY A 17 14.80 -6.78 -5.57
CA GLY A 17 14.29 -8.06 -6.06
C GLY A 17 12.85 -8.40 -5.65
N ARG A 18 12.13 -7.53 -4.90
CA ARG A 18 10.74 -7.79 -4.49
C ARG A 18 9.73 -6.74 -4.96
N GLY A 19 10.13 -5.47 -5.04
CA GLY A 19 9.27 -4.38 -5.53
C GLY A 19 9.18 -3.20 -4.56
N ILE A 20 8.06 -2.49 -4.62
CA ILE A 20 7.77 -1.33 -3.77
C ILE A 20 6.87 -1.72 -2.59
N VAL A 21 7.15 -1.14 -1.43
CA VAL A 21 6.37 -1.27 -0.20
C VAL A 21 5.87 0.09 0.22
N PHE A 22 4.61 0.16 0.60
CA PHE A 22 4.00 1.29 1.29
C PHE A 22 4.02 1.00 2.78
N SER A 23 4.53 1.92 3.59
CA SER A 23 4.41 1.87 5.05
C SER A 23 3.38 2.88 5.51
N GLY A 24 2.62 2.51 6.52
CA GLY A 24 1.42 3.25 6.88
C GLY A 24 0.63 2.61 8.02
N ASN A 25 -0.58 3.11 8.20
CA ASN A 25 -1.51 2.64 9.22
C ASN A 25 -2.83 2.19 8.61
N ILE A 26 -3.38 1.11 9.15
CA ILE A 26 -4.77 0.75 8.91
C ILE A 26 -5.63 1.71 9.72
N LEU A 27 -6.51 2.45 9.05
CA LEU A 27 -7.46 3.35 9.70
C LEU A 27 -8.76 2.63 10.06
N ASP A 28 -9.20 1.71 9.19
CA ASP A 28 -10.42 0.93 9.36
C ASP A 28 -10.34 -0.38 8.55
N GLY A 29 -11.05 -1.40 9.03
CA GLY A 29 -11.18 -2.69 8.36
C GLY A 29 -9.96 -3.61 8.42
N GLU A 30 -10.01 -4.67 7.63
CA GLU A 30 -8.95 -5.67 7.50
C GLU A 30 -8.81 -6.08 6.03
N PHE A 31 -7.61 -6.51 5.62
CA PHE A 31 -7.33 -6.91 4.24
C PHE A 31 -6.28 -8.02 4.20
N LEU A 32 -6.18 -8.68 3.06
CA LEU A 32 -5.29 -9.82 2.81
C LEU A 32 -4.57 -9.67 1.47
N THR A 33 -3.52 -10.46 1.28
CA THR A 33 -2.83 -10.55 -0.01
C THR A 33 -3.80 -11.02 -1.10
N GLY A 34 -3.81 -10.35 -2.24
CA GLY A 34 -4.76 -10.58 -3.32
C GLY A 34 -5.85 -9.51 -3.41
N ASP A 35 -6.12 -8.75 -2.34
CA ASP A 35 -7.01 -7.59 -2.40
C ASP A 35 -6.43 -6.48 -3.29
N LEU A 36 -7.29 -5.56 -3.73
CA LEU A 36 -6.93 -4.43 -4.57
C LEU A 36 -6.81 -3.16 -3.73
N ILE A 37 -5.69 -2.47 -3.82
CA ILE A 37 -5.47 -1.16 -3.22
C ILE A 37 -5.61 -0.08 -4.29
N LYS A 38 -6.43 0.95 -4.02
CA LYS A 38 -6.57 2.14 -4.86
C LYS A 38 -6.11 3.37 -4.10
N PHE A 39 -5.30 4.21 -4.74
CA PHE A 39 -4.73 5.42 -4.14
C PHE A 39 -4.48 6.48 -5.21
N ASP A 40 -4.47 7.75 -4.79
CA ASP A 40 -4.03 8.85 -5.65
C ASP A 40 -2.50 8.90 -5.68
N PHE A 41 -1.95 8.97 -6.89
CA PHE A 41 -0.54 9.18 -7.15
C PHE A 41 -0.42 10.37 -8.11
N ASN A 42 -0.07 11.54 -7.57
CA ASN A 42 0.10 12.78 -8.32
C ASN A 42 -1.12 13.16 -9.19
N GLY A 43 -2.34 13.00 -8.64
CA GLY A 43 -3.59 13.28 -9.33
C GLY A 43 -4.09 12.16 -10.25
N GLN A 44 -3.37 11.04 -10.34
CA GLN A 44 -3.80 9.85 -11.04
C GLN A 44 -4.19 8.75 -10.04
N ILE A 45 -5.39 8.20 -10.19
CA ILE A 45 -5.78 7.02 -9.40
C ILE A 45 -5.07 5.79 -9.96
N LEU A 46 -4.23 5.19 -9.13
CA LEU A 46 -3.65 3.88 -9.37
C LEU A 46 -4.41 2.80 -8.61
N GLU A 47 -4.48 1.63 -9.23
CA GLU A 47 -5.09 0.43 -8.65
C GLU A 47 -4.13 -0.75 -8.85
N ARG A 48 -3.72 -1.39 -7.75
CA ARG A 48 -2.78 -2.51 -7.78
C ARG A 48 -3.20 -3.62 -6.83
N ARG A 49 -2.77 -4.85 -7.13
CA ARG A 49 -2.98 -6.00 -6.25
C ARG A 49 -1.98 -5.98 -5.10
N ILE A 50 -2.41 -6.31 -3.89
CA ILE A 50 -1.53 -6.50 -2.74
C ILE A 50 -0.82 -7.85 -2.88
N LYS A 51 0.52 -7.85 -2.96
CA LYS A 51 1.36 -9.06 -3.07
C LYS A 51 1.94 -9.52 -1.74
N GLY A 52 2.07 -8.63 -0.77
CA GLY A 52 2.64 -8.95 0.53
C GLY A 52 2.16 -7.98 1.60
N ILE A 53 2.04 -8.48 2.82
CA ILE A 53 1.68 -7.70 4.00
C ILE A 53 2.71 -8.03 5.07
N ASP A 54 3.28 -7.00 5.69
CA ASP A 54 4.18 -7.15 6.83
C ASP A 54 3.64 -6.29 7.98
N ALA A 55 3.11 -6.96 9.01
CA ALA A 55 2.80 -6.33 10.28
C ALA A 55 4.07 -6.40 11.12
N GLY A 56 4.81 -5.29 11.19
CA GLY A 56 6.19 -5.29 11.70
C GLY A 56 6.33 -5.99 13.05
N MET A 57 7.47 -6.67 13.27
CA MET A 57 7.74 -7.47 14.49
C MET A 57 7.71 -6.65 15.80
N ARG A 58 7.73 -5.31 15.73
CA ARG A 58 7.74 -4.41 16.89
C ARG A 58 6.89 -3.17 16.60
N VAL A 59 5.73 -3.10 17.26
CA VAL A 59 4.83 -1.93 17.23
C VAL A 59 5.36 -0.88 18.19
N ALA A 60 5.59 0.35 17.71
CA ALA A 60 5.99 1.48 18.54
C ALA A 60 5.01 2.65 18.32
N LYS A 61 4.62 3.32 19.40
CA LYS A 61 3.68 4.46 19.33
C LYS A 61 4.19 5.51 18.34
N GLY A 62 3.37 5.85 17.34
CA GLY A 62 3.68 6.86 16.34
C GLY A 62 4.55 6.40 15.16
N LYS A 63 4.91 5.11 15.07
CA LYS A 63 5.50 4.55 13.84
C LYS A 63 4.43 3.85 13.01
N PRO A 64 4.55 3.85 11.67
CA PRO A 64 3.67 3.06 10.80
C PRO A 64 3.81 1.58 11.15
N ASN A 65 2.68 0.88 11.23
CA ASN A 65 2.65 -0.47 11.80
C ASN A 65 2.41 -1.58 10.78
N VAL A 66 2.06 -1.22 9.53
CA VAL A 66 1.79 -2.19 8.47
C VAL A 66 2.45 -1.77 7.18
N GLY A 67 3.24 -2.66 6.60
CA GLY A 67 3.79 -2.57 5.26
C GLY A 67 2.91 -3.31 4.25
N ILE A 68 2.57 -2.66 3.13
CA ILE A 68 1.86 -3.26 2.01
C ILE A 68 2.80 -3.29 0.80
N MET A 69 3.13 -4.48 0.32
CA MET A 69 3.81 -4.65 -0.97
C MET A 69 2.76 -4.78 -2.07
N ILE A 70 2.88 -3.99 -3.12
CA ILE A 70 1.96 -4.02 -4.25
C ILE A 70 2.60 -4.65 -5.49
N GLU A 71 1.76 -5.19 -6.36
CA GLU A 71 2.12 -5.50 -7.73
C GLU A 71 2.43 -4.21 -8.48
N THR A 72 3.60 -4.13 -9.12
CA THR A 72 3.95 -3.05 -10.03
C THR A 72 4.10 -3.59 -11.44
N ILE A 73 3.77 -2.78 -12.44
CA ILE A 73 3.77 -3.17 -13.86
C ILE A 73 5.17 -3.23 -14.46
N ASN A 74 6.12 -2.42 -13.95
CA ASN A 74 7.50 -2.36 -14.42
C ASN A 74 8.41 -1.62 -13.43
N GLU A 75 9.70 -1.55 -13.75
CA GLU A 75 10.72 -0.82 -12.98
C GLU A 75 10.55 0.70 -12.97
N SER A 76 9.94 1.29 -14.01
CA SER A 76 9.65 2.73 -14.04
C SER A 76 8.66 3.09 -12.93
N GLU A 77 7.56 2.36 -12.83
CA GLU A 77 6.57 2.58 -11.77
C GLU A 77 7.18 2.41 -10.38
N ILE A 78 8.06 1.42 -10.19
CA ILE A 78 8.78 1.25 -8.92
C ILE A 78 9.61 2.50 -8.61
N SER A 79 10.32 3.04 -9.60
CA SER A 79 11.14 4.24 -9.43
C SER A 79 10.28 5.47 -9.12
N ASP A 80 9.17 5.64 -9.84
CA ASP A 80 8.25 6.76 -9.69
C ASP A 80 7.60 6.74 -8.30
N LEU A 81 7.10 5.57 -7.87
CA LEU A 81 6.51 5.39 -6.55
C LEU A 81 7.54 5.55 -5.43
N ARG A 82 8.80 5.11 -5.62
CA ARG A 82 9.86 5.31 -4.62
C ARG A 82 10.18 6.78 -4.37
N ASN A 83 10.07 7.61 -5.40
CA ASN A 83 10.33 9.05 -5.30
C ASN A 83 9.07 9.85 -4.97
N TRP A 84 7.96 9.16 -4.71
CA TRP A 84 6.70 9.78 -4.32
C TRP A 84 6.75 10.22 -2.86
N GLU A 85 6.23 11.41 -2.58
CA GLU A 85 5.93 11.88 -1.22
C GLU A 85 4.41 11.70 -0.96
N PRO A 86 4.00 10.64 -0.24
CA PRO A 86 2.58 10.31 -0.12
C PRO A 86 1.79 11.33 0.68
N ASN A 87 2.45 12.07 1.59
CA ASN A 87 1.81 13.09 2.43
C ASN A 87 0.52 12.58 3.11
N GLN A 88 0.58 11.36 3.68
CA GLN A 88 -0.56 10.69 4.32
C GLN A 88 -1.71 10.39 3.33
N ALA A 89 -1.38 10.06 2.09
CA ALA A 89 -2.35 9.68 1.07
C ALA A 89 -3.26 8.54 1.55
N ILE A 90 -4.56 8.69 1.31
CA ILE A 90 -5.57 7.70 1.69
C ILE A 90 -5.75 6.69 0.56
N ALA A 91 -5.49 5.44 0.89
CA ALA A 91 -5.76 4.30 0.05
C ALA A 91 -7.03 3.56 0.50
N LYS A 92 -7.85 3.17 -0.49
CA LYS A 92 -9.04 2.34 -0.29
C LYS A 92 -8.79 0.94 -0.78
N ILE A 93 -9.14 -0.06 0.03
CA ILE A 93 -8.88 -1.47 -0.28
C ILE A 93 -10.19 -2.20 -0.58
N PHE A 94 -10.18 -2.97 -1.66
CA PHE A 94 -11.35 -3.66 -2.18
C PHE A 94 -11.10 -5.16 -2.32
N ARG A 95 -12.13 -5.95 -2.03
CA ARG A 95 -12.15 -7.38 -2.28
C ARG A 95 -13.19 -7.71 -3.34
N SER A 96 -12.86 -8.64 -4.22
CA SER A 96 -13.87 -9.29 -5.07
C SER A 96 -14.72 -10.19 -4.20
N ASP A 97 -16.02 -10.02 -4.28
CA ASP A 97 -16.96 -10.99 -3.71
C ASP A 97 -16.84 -12.24 -4.60
N GLU A 98 -16.41 -13.37 -4.03
CA GLU A 98 -16.53 -14.67 -4.70
C GLU A 98 -18.00 -15.05 -4.88
#